data_AF-A0A5B9P974-F1
#
_entry.id   AF-A0A5B9P974-F1
#
_cell.length_a   1.000
_cell.length_b   1.000
_cell.length_c   1.000
_cell.angle_alpha   90.00
_cell.angle_beta   90.00
_cell.angle_gamma   90.00
#
_symmetry.space_group_name_H-M   'P 1'
#
loop_
_entity.id
_entity.type
_entity.pdbx_description
1 polymer ?
#
loop_
_entity_poly.entity_id
_entity_poly.type
_entity_poly.pdbx_seq_one_letter_code
_entity_poly.pdbx_strand_id
1 'polypeptide(L)'
;MRKLILLSSMMLLMGCGAEQSGKQAPSDQNPTSSMGSSSKTHEDEDVPVAEPETEAEPETEPVAKLPFDMPMMPGARYKSGMDFSKPTKRRGPEAIATIIAKGTTLEVVEFYEKALADHGFTPTVGKHNDESSAKVSGVRENGETFSVTSMRGGSKAGEGECQTAIVATKPKPEESE
;
A
#
# COMPACT_ATOMS: atom_id res chain seq x y z
N MET A 1 21.16 34.72 -34.34
CA MET A 1 20.70 35.94 -33.64
C MET A 1 20.28 35.56 -32.24
N ARG A 2 20.71 36.35 -31.26
CA ARG A 2 20.57 36.16 -29.81
C ARG A 2 19.10 36.24 -29.38
N LYS A 3 18.70 35.48 -28.36
CA LYS A 3 17.81 35.96 -27.29
C LYS A 3 18.10 35.22 -26.00
N LEU A 4 18.59 36.02 -25.06
CA LEU A 4 18.98 35.78 -23.68
C LEU A 4 17.74 36.04 -22.82
N ILE A 5 17.38 35.17 -21.87
CA ILE A 5 16.52 35.56 -20.74
C ILE A 5 17.16 34.99 -19.46
N LEU A 6 17.84 35.90 -18.76
CA LEU A 6 18.16 35.81 -17.34
C LEU A 6 16.83 35.84 -16.55
N LEU A 7 16.70 34.98 -15.54
CA LEU A 7 15.90 35.32 -14.37
C LEU A 7 16.64 34.89 -13.11
N SER A 8 17.10 35.92 -12.42
CA SER A 8 17.64 35.93 -11.07
C SER A 8 16.49 35.86 -10.07
N SER A 9 16.61 34.99 -9.06
CA SER A 9 15.90 35.15 -7.78
C SER A 9 16.81 34.68 -6.65
N MET A 10 17.52 35.66 -6.07
CA MET A 10 17.93 35.63 -4.65
C MET A 10 16.69 35.84 -3.76
N MET A 11 16.68 35.20 -2.59
CA MET A 11 16.24 35.68 -1.26
C MET A 11 15.97 34.43 -0.39
N LEU A 12 16.91 34.03 0.48
CA LEU A 12 16.98 34.34 1.93
C LEU A 12 15.69 34.03 2.72
N LEU A 13 15.80 33.13 3.71
CA LEU A 13 15.35 33.39 5.10
C LEU A 13 15.94 32.35 6.07
N MET A 14 16.55 32.89 7.13
CA MET A 14 17.00 32.21 8.34
C MET A 14 15.82 31.80 9.23
N GLY A 15 16.04 30.77 10.05
CA GLY A 15 15.93 30.96 11.50
C GLY A 15 14.85 30.18 12.26
N CYS A 16 15.25 29.80 13.47
CA CYS A 16 14.49 29.26 14.61
C CYS A 16 13.96 27.82 14.44
N GLY A 17 14.17 26.91 15.36
CA GLY A 17 14.59 27.03 16.76
C GLY A 17 13.90 25.93 17.55
N ALA A 18 14.66 25.30 18.46
CA ALA A 18 14.27 24.63 19.70
C ALA A 18 13.02 23.71 19.69
N GLU A 19 13.20 22.45 20.10
CA GLU A 19 13.00 22.02 21.50
C GLU A 19 13.08 20.49 21.59
N GLN A 20 13.91 20.04 22.54
CA GLN A 20 13.93 18.67 23.03
C GLN A 20 12.65 18.40 23.81
N SER A 21 12.03 17.24 23.60
CA SER A 21 11.43 16.53 24.73
C SER A 21 11.43 15.04 24.44
N GLY A 22 12.47 14.37 24.94
CA GLY A 22 12.49 12.93 25.06
C GLY A 22 11.51 12.50 26.15
N LYS A 23 10.66 11.54 25.84
CA LYS A 23 10.17 10.56 26.81
C LYS A 23 10.25 9.18 26.18
N GLN A 24 11.40 8.58 26.45
CA GLN A 24 11.71 7.17 26.30
C GLN A 24 10.93 6.41 27.38
N ALA A 25 10.06 5.49 26.98
CA ALA A 25 9.76 4.29 27.76
C ALA A 25 10.93 3.31 27.53
N PRO A 26 11.24 2.32 28.42
CA PRO A 26 10.33 1.18 28.64
C PRO A 26 10.50 0.42 29.98
N SER A 27 9.73 -0.66 30.07
CA SER A 27 9.98 -1.91 30.82
C SER A 27 9.54 -1.97 32.29
N ASP A 28 8.60 -2.87 32.56
CA ASP A 28 8.90 -4.04 33.39
C ASP A 28 8.03 -5.25 33.01
N GLN A 29 8.72 -6.37 32.81
CA GLN A 29 8.21 -7.72 32.63
C GLN A 29 7.89 -8.32 34.02
N ASN A 30 6.85 -9.16 34.15
CA ASN A 30 6.99 -10.59 34.54
C ASN A 30 5.61 -11.27 34.66
N PRO A 31 5.40 -12.47 34.08
CA PRO A 31 4.22 -13.30 34.35
C PRO A 31 4.48 -14.29 35.50
N THR A 32 3.56 -14.38 36.45
CA THR A 32 3.56 -15.45 37.46
C THR A 32 2.63 -16.58 37.05
N SER A 33 3.25 -17.74 36.87
CA SER A 33 2.71 -19.09 36.75
C SER A 33 1.75 -19.48 37.87
N SER A 34 0.70 -20.25 37.54
CA SER A 34 0.04 -21.13 38.49
C SER A 34 -0.17 -22.51 37.87
N MET A 35 0.55 -23.48 38.43
CA MET A 35 0.37 -24.91 38.21
C MET A 35 -0.89 -25.37 38.96
N GLY A 36 -1.74 -26.13 38.28
CA GLY A 36 -2.84 -26.89 38.88
C GLY A 36 -2.90 -28.28 38.27
N SER A 37 -2.05 -29.18 38.74
CA SER A 37 -2.23 -30.63 38.58
C SER A 37 -3.30 -31.11 39.55
N SER A 38 -4.29 -31.85 39.07
CA SER A 38 -4.91 -32.93 39.83
C SER A 38 -5.56 -33.94 38.89
N SER A 39 -5.44 -35.18 39.33
CA SER A 39 -5.48 -36.40 38.56
C SER A 39 -6.85 -37.09 38.62
N LYS A 40 -7.09 -37.93 37.61
CA LYS A 40 -7.54 -39.34 37.70
C LYS A 40 -9.02 -39.71 37.46
N THR A 41 -9.19 -40.66 36.51
CA THR A 41 -10.12 -41.83 36.43
C THR A 41 -11.63 -41.56 36.27
N HIS A 42 -12.46 -42.36 35.57
CA HIS A 42 -12.39 -43.54 34.67
C HIS A 42 -13.80 -43.70 34.04
N GLU A 43 -13.91 -44.52 32.99
CA GLU A 43 -15.13 -45.26 32.51
C GLU A 43 -16.26 -44.41 31.88
N ASP A 44 -16.41 -44.50 30.55
CA ASP A 44 -17.24 -45.46 29.79
C ASP A 44 -18.70 -45.01 29.76
N GLU A 45 -19.14 -44.47 28.62
CA GLU A 45 -20.42 -44.81 27.97
C GLU A 45 -20.41 -44.39 26.50
N ASP A 46 -20.80 -45.35 25.66
CA ASP A 46 -21.12 -45.27 24.24
C ASP A 46 -21.91 -44.01 23.84
N VAL A 47 -21.40 -43.25 22.87
CA VAL A 47 -22.16 -42.22 22.14
C VAL A 47 -21.97 -42.47 20.65
N PRO A 48 -23.05 -42.53 19.85
CA PRO A 48 -23.04 -43.04 18.48
C PRO A 48 -22.13 -42.22 17.56
N VAL A 49 -21.44 -42.93 16.66
CA VAL A 49 -20.70 -42.37 15.52
C VAL A 49 -21.69 -41.58 14.65
N ALA A 50 -21.71 -40.26 14.83
CA ALA A 50 -22.27 -39.33 13.87
C ALA A 50 -21.33 -39.29 12.66
N GLU A 51 -21.91 -39.48 11.48
CA GLU A 51 -21.25 -39.39 10.18
C GLU A 51 -20.51 -38.04 10.08
N PRO A 52 -19.27 -37.99 9.54
CA PRO A 52 -18.64 -36.71 9.26
C PRO A 52 -19.45 -36.01 8.16
N GLU A 53 -20.22 -35.02 8.55
CA GLU A 53 -20.83 -34.07 7.64
C GLU A 53 -19.70 -33.41 6.83
N THR A 54 -19.72 -33.69 5.54
CA THR A 54 -19.26 -32.90 4.39
C THR A 54 -18.25 -31.80 4.73
N GLU A 55 -17.01 -31.96 4.25
CA GLU A 55 -16.01 -30.90 4.12
C GLU A 55 -16.68 -29.60 3.61
N ALA A 56 -16.84 -28.63 4.50
CA ALA A 56 -17.06 -27.26 4.09
C ALA A 56 -15.81 -26.84 3.33
N GLU A 57 -15.94 -26.64 2.01
CA GLU A 57 -14.93 -25.96 1.22
C GLU A 57 -14.55 -24.66 1.96
N PRO A 58 -13.25 -24.37 2.16
CA PRO A 58 -12.89 -23.12 2.81
C PRO A 58 -13.38 -21.98 1.93
N GLU A 59 -14.34 -21.20 2.44
CA GLU A 59 -14.71 -19.92 1.84
C GLU A 59 -13.44 -19.08 1.74
N THR A 60 -12.87 -19.02 0.53
CA THR A 60 -11.72 -18.16 0.25
C THR A 60 -12.14 -16.73 0.53
N GLU A 61 -11.57 -16.15 1.59
CA GLU A 61 -11.74 -14.73 1.89
C GLU A 61 -11.41 -13.90 0.64
N PRO A 62 -12.20 -12.85 0.33
CA PRO A 62 -11.95 -12.02 -0.83
C PRO A 62 -10.58 -11.34 -0.69
N VAL A 63 -9.60 -11.80 -1.48
CA VAL A 63 -8.28 -11.18 -1.55
C VAL A 63 -8.46 -9.75 -2.04
N ALA A 64 -8.03 -8.77 -1.24
CA ALA A 64 -8.09 -7.36 -1.62
C ALA A 64 -7.32 -7.12 -2.93
N LYS A 65 -8.03 -6.66 -3.96
CA LYS A 65 -7.46 -6.39 -5.29
C LYS A 65 -7.10 -4.93 -5.45
N LEU A 66 -6.03 -4.65 -6.19
CA LEU A 66 -5.68 -3.29 -6.59
C LEU A 66 -6.51 -2.86 -7.81
N PRO A 67 -6.67 -1.54 -8.05
CA PRO A 67 -7.36 -1.04 -9.23
C PRO A 67 -6.76 -1.59 -10.53
N PHE A 68 -7.60 -1.77 -11.55
CA PHE A 68 -7.25 -2.37 -12.85
C PHE A 68 -6.64 -3.78 -12.75
N ASP A 69 -6.94 -4.50 -11.66
CA ASP A 69 -6.42 -5.84 -11.38
C ASP A 69 -4.88 -5.90 -11.41
N MET A 70 -4.22 -4.79 -11.03
CA MET A 70 -2.77 -4.72 -10.94
C MET A 70 -2.27 -5.68 -9.85
N PRO A 71 -1.17 -6.43 -10.06
CA PRO A 71 -0.64 -7.31 -9.03
C PRO A 71 -0.20 -6.52 -7.80
N MET A 72 -0.44 -7.10 -6.63
CA MET A 72 0.16 -6.62 -5.39
C MET A 72 1.60 -7.12 -5.31
N MET A 73 2.53 -6.26 -4.89
CA MET A 73 3.93 -6.66 -4.71
C MET A 73 4.04 -7.85 -3.74
N PRO A 74 4.88 -8.86 -4.02
CA PRO A 74 5.09 -9.98 -3.11
C PRO A 74 5.47 -9.52 -1.70
N GLY A 75 4.78 -10.05 -0.69
CA GLY A 75 5.01 -9.68 0.71
C GLY A 75 4.43 -8.32 1.13
N ALA A 76 3.76 -7.60 0.24
CA ALA A 76 2.98 -6.43 0.61
C ALA A 76 1.61 -6.83 1.20
N ARG A 77 1.08 -5.97 2.06
CA ARG A 77 -0.25 -6.12 2.68
C ARG A 77 -1.14 -4.93 2.35
N TYR A 78 -2.41 -5.20 2.08
CA TYR A 78 -3.41 -4.16 1.87
C TYR A 78 -3.70 -3.42 3.17
N LYS A 79 -3.70 -2.08 3.13
CA LYS A 79 -4.00 -1.24 4.30
C LYS A 79 -5.40 -0.62 4.18
N SER A 80 -5.73 -0.07 3.02
CA SER A 80 -7.00 0.61 2.78
C SER A 80 -7.15 0.91 1.30
N GLY A 81 -8.37 1.16 0.85
CA GLY A 81 -8.62 1.76 -0.45
C GLY A 81 -10.09 2.02 -0.69
N MET A 82 -10.37 2.57 -1.86
CA MET A 82 -11.69 2.90 -2.36
C MET A 82 -11.80 2.47 -3.82
N ASP A 83 -12.98 1.98 -4.16
CA ASP A 83 -13.35 1.70 -5.55
C ASP A 83 -13.41 2.99 -6.37
N PHE A 84 -13.59 2.84 -7.69
CA PHE A 84 -13.71 3.97 -8.59
C PHE A 84 -14.89 4.88 -8.18
N SER A 85 -14.54 6.12 -7.88
CA SER A 85 -15.48 7.20 -7.60
C SER A 85 -16.33 7.56 -8.83
N LYS A 86 -17.44 8.27 -8.60
CA LYS A 86 -18.25 8.80 -9.70
C LYS A 86 -17.45 9.82 -10.52
N PRO A 87 -17.55 9.82 -11.86
CA PRO A 87 -16.88 10.81 -12.69
C PRO A 87 -17.37 12.23 -12.38
N THR A 88 -16.51 13.21 -12.62
CA THR A 88 -16.86 14.64 -12.54
C THR A 88 -16.71 15.32 -13.90
N LYS A 89 -17.21 16.54 -14.06
CA LYS A 89 -17.04 17.33 -15.30
C LYS A 89 -15.56 17.54 -15.69
N ARG A 90 -14.64 17.48 -14.72
CA ARG A 90 -13.21 17.80 -14.92
C ARG A 90 -12.31 16.56 -14.92
N ARG A 91 -12.74 15.44 -14.34
CA ARG A 91 -11.93 14.26 -14.12
C ARG A 91 -12.75 12.99 -14.28
N GLY A 92 -12.17 11.97 -14.87
CA GLY A 92 -12.75 10.64 -14.88
C GLY A 92 -12.79 10.00 -13.49
N PRO A 93 -13.40 8.82 -13.37
CA PRO A 93 -13.44 8.04 -12.12
C PRO A 93 -12.03 7.79 -11.56
N GLU A 94 -11.84 8.03 -10.26
CA GLU A 94 -10.59 7.76 -9.54
C GLU A 94 -10.80 6.67 -8.49
N ALA A 95 -9.88 5.70 -8.41
CA ALA A 95 -9.76 4.70 -7.34
C ALA A 95 -8.41 4.89 -6.64
N ILE A 96 -8.39 4.70 -5.32
CA ILE A 96 -7.17 4.89 -4.50
C ILE A 96 -6.99 3.66 -3.63
N ALA A 97 -5.76 3.14 -3.57
CA ALA A 97 -5.37 2.11 -2.62
C ALA A 97 -4.10 2.51 -1.86
N THR A 98 -3.93 1.95 -0.68
CA THR A 98 -2.71 2.03 0.10
C THR A 98 -2.31 0.63 0.52
N ILE A 99 -1.06 0.28 0.25
CA ILE A 99 -0.43 -0.96 0.70
C ILE A 99 0.77 -0.64 1.58
N ILE A 100 1.17 -1.61 2.39
CA ILE A 100 2.46 -1.61 3.08
C ILE A 100 3.31 -2.67 2.42
N ALA A 101 4.41 -2.25 1.78
CA ALA A 101 5.33 -3.13 1.08
C ALA A 101 6.62 -3.32 1.90
N LYS A 102 7.18 -4.53 1.88
CA LYS A 102 8.52 -4.77 2.42
C LYS A 102 9.57 -4.40 1.38
N GLY A 103 10.70 -3.89 1.84
CA GLY A 103 11.81 -3.47 0.98
C GLY A 103 11.93 -1.96 0.84
N THR A 104 12.70 -1.54 -0.15
CA THR A 104 12.99 -0.12 -0.44
C THR A 104 11.92 0.51 -1.33
N THR A 105 11.86 1.84 -1.31
CA THR A 105 11.01 2.62 -2.23
C THR A 105 11.35 2.36 -3.70
N LEU A 106 12.62 2.12 -4.01
CA LEU A 106 13.11 1.82 -5.36
C LEU A 106 12.64 0.44 -5.83
N GLU A 107 12.73 -0.59 -5.00
CA GLU A 107 12.23 -1.94 -5.32
C GLU A 107 10.73 -1.94 -5.62
N VAL A 108 9.95 -1.16 -4.86
CA VAL A 108 8.52 -0.97 -5.13
C VAL A 108 8.31 -0.36 -6.52
N VAL A 109 9.09 0.67 -6.88
CA VAL A 109 8.99 1.31 -8.19
C VAL A 109 9.40 0.37 -9.32
N GLU A 110 10.51 -0.36 -9.19
CA GLU A 110 10.97 -1.31 -10.20
C GLU A 110 9.93 -2.42 -10.45
N PHE A 111 9.32 -2.94 -9.38
CA PHE A 111 8.24 -3.91 -9.48
C PHE A 111 7.05 -3.35 -10.28
N TYR A 112 6.57 -2.15 -9.93
CA TYR A 112 5.40 -1.57 -10.57
C TYR A 112 5.69 -1.01 -11.96
N GLU A 113 6.92 -0.59 -12.27
CA GLU A 113 7.33 -0.23 -13.64
C GLU A 113 7.14 -1.43 -14.58
N LYS A 114 7.62 -2.61 -14.17
CA LYS A 114 7.46 -3.84 -14.93
C LYS A 114 5.98 -4.25 -15.02
N ALA A 115 5.27 -4.26 -13.89
CA ALA A 115 3.84 -4.61 -13.88
C ALA A 115 3.01 -3.67 -14.77
N LEU A 116 3.34 -2.38 -14.82
CA LEU A 116 2.67 -1.43 -15.71
C LEU A 116 2.88 -1.80 -17.19
N ALA A 117 4.12 -2.09 -17.59
CA ALA A 117 4.42 -2.51 -18.95
C ALA A 117 3.70 -3.81 -19.33
N ASP A 118 3.71 -4.81 -18.44
CA ASP A 118 3.03 -6.10 -18.64
C ASP A 118 1.51 -5.93 -18.78
N HIS A 119 0.93 -4.89 -18.17
CA HIS A 119 -0.49 -4.55 -18.24
C HIS A 119 -0.82 -3.47 -19.30
N GLY A 120 0.09 -3.23 -20.25
CA GLY A 120 -0.15 -2.35 -21.40
C GLY A 120 -0.14 -0.85 -21.10
N PHE A 121 0.35 -0.44 -19.93
CA PHE A 121 0.65 0.96 -19.67
C PHE A 121 2.04 1.31 -20.22
N THR A 122 2.21 2.54 -20.70
CA THR A 122 3.55 3.10 -20.96
C THR A 122 4.09 3.68 -19.66
N PRO A 123 5.09 3.05 -19.01
CA PRO A 123 5.58 3.51 -17.72
C PRO A 123 6.44 4.78 -17.87
N THR A 124 6.46 5.58 -16.81
CA THR A 124 7.28 6.78 -16.63
C THR A 124 7.73 6.82 -15.18
N VAL A 125 9.03 6.63 -14.99
CA VAL A 125 9.68 6.69 -13.67
C VAL A 125 9.87 8.15 -13.26
N GLY A 126 9.61 8.45 -12.00
CA GLY A 126 9.78 9.79 -11.42
C GLY A 126 11.23 10.28 -11.51
N LYS A 127 11.42 11.60 -11.69
CA LYS A 127 12.76 12.22 -11.79
C LYS A 127 13.56 12.19 -10.49
N HIS A 128 12.88 12.07 -9.36
CA HIS A 128 13.46 12.17 -8.02
C HIS A 128 13.09 10.92 -7.23
N ASN A 129 13.73 9.81 -7.56
CA ASN A 129 13.57 8.54 -6.86
C ASN A 129 14.83 8.26 -6.03
N ASP A 130 14.64 8.08 -4.74
CA ASP A 130 15.68 7.75 -3.77
C ASP A 130 15.12 6.83 -2.68
N GLU A 131 15.94 6.52 -1.66
CA GLU A 131 15.55 5.64 -0.54
C GLU A 131 14.42 6.19 0.34
N SER A 132 14.13 7.49 0.27
CA SER A 132 13.09 8.13 1.08
C SER A 132 11.75 8.14 0.38
N SER A 133 11.76 8.36 -0.94
CA SER A 133 10.57 8.38 -1.76
C SER A 133 10.87 8.02 -3.21
N ALA A 134 9.95 7.28 -3.84
CA ALA A 134 10.06 6.95 -5.25
C ALA A 134 8.67 6.90 -5.88
N LYS A 135 8.60 7.21 -7.17
CA LYS A 135 7.35 7.24 -7.94
C LYS A 135 7.52 6.58 -9.31
N VAL A 136 6.46 5.90 -9.74
CA VAL A 136 6.25 5.51 -11.14
C VAL A 136 4.80 5.76 -11.51
N SER A 137 4.57 6.15 -12.76
CA SER A 137 3.23 6.27 -13.33
C SER A 137 3.18 5.60 -14.69
N GLY A 138 2.00 5.16 -15.12
CA GLY A 138 1.76 4.63 -16.45
C GLY A 138 0.50 5.19 -17.05
N VAL A 139 0.49 5.29 -18.38
CA VAL A 139 -0.68 5.74 -19.16
C VAL A 139 -0.96 4.72 -20.27
N ARG A 140 -2.22 4.34 -20.45
CA ARG A 140 -2.70 3.52 -21.58
C ARG A 140 -3.20 4.41 -22.71
N GLU A 141 -3.29 3.83 -23.91
CA GLU A 141 -3.79 4.53 -25.11
C GLU A 141 -5.24 5.03 -24.94
N ASN A 142 -6.06 4.32 -24.17
CA ASN A 142 -7.43 4.72 -23.83
C ASN A 142 -7.51 5.87 -22.81
N GLY A 143 -6.37 6.42 -22.36
CA GLY A 143 -6.32 7.50 -21.38
C GLY A 143 -6.46 7.06 -19.92
N GLU A 144 -6.51 5.76 -19.63
CA GLU A 144 -6.38 5.27 -18.25
C GLU A 144 -4.99 5.58 -17.70
N THR A 145 -4.92 6.00 -16.44
CA THR A 145 -3.66 6.28 -15.76
C THR A 145 -3.56 5.49 -14.46
N PHE A 146 -2.35 5.08 -14.12
CA PHE A 146 -2.03 4.41 -12.87
C PHE A 146 -0.75 5.01 -12.29
N SER A 147 -0.76 5.41 -11.03
CA SER A 147 0.38 6.03 -10.36
C SER A 147 0.65 5.34 -9.04
N VAL A 148 1.93 5.05 -8.80
CA VAL A 148 2.43 4.48 -7.55
C VAL A 148 3.41 5.47 -6.94
N THR A 149 3.18 5.86 -5.70
CA THR A 149 4.13 6.65 -4.90
C THR A 149 4.47 5.84 -3.65
N SER A 150 5.74 5.51 -3.48
CA SER A 150 6.24 4.81 -2.30
C SER A 150 7.04 5.75 -1.42
N MET A 151 6.83 5.68 -0.11
CA MET A 151 7.57 6.46 0.88
C MET A 151 8.09 5.53 1.97
N ARG A 152 9.33 5.78 2.41
CA ARG A 152 9.93 5.04 3.53
C ARG A 152 9.16 5.33 4.81
N GLY A 153 8.72 4.29 5.50
CA GLY A 153 7.97 4.41 6.75
C GLY A 153 6.52 4.88 6.57
N GLY A 154 5.87 5.22 7.70
CA GLY A 154 4.46 5.62 7.79
C GLY A 154 3.85 5.18 9.12
N SER A 155 2.67 5.72 9.48
CA SER A 155 2.05 5.50 10.81
C SER A 155 1.75 4.03 11.18
N LYS A 156 1.94 3.09 10.24
CA LYS A 156 1.76 1.64 10.42
C LYS A 156 2.80 0.80 9.65
N ALA A 157 3.90 1.41 9.20
CA ALA A 157 4.99 0.71 8.55
C ALA A 157 6.05 0.36 9.61
N GLY A 158 6.47 -0.90 9.63
CA GLY A 158 7.58 -1.39 10.43
C GLY A 158 8.94 -1.02 9.84
N GLU A 159 10.00 -1.44 10.50
CA GLU A 159 11.36 -1.30 9.98
C GLU A 159 11.51 -2.07 8.65
N GLY A 160 12.12 -1.42 7.65
CA GLY A 160 12.25 -1.98 6.31
C GLY A 160 10.95 -2.06 5.50
N GLU A 161 9.89 -1.37 5.94
CA GLU A 161 8.63 -1.27 5.21
C GLU A 161 8.42 0.14 4.63
N CYS A 162 7.77 0.17 3.47
CA CYS A 162 7.34 1.39 2.79
C CYS A 162 5.81 1.48 2.81
N GLN A 163 5.29 2.69 3.03
CA GLN A 163 3.89 2.98 2.74
C GLN A 163 3.77 3.40 1.29
N THR A 164 2.93 2.69 0.54
CA THR A 164 2.77 2.90 -0.90
C THR A 164 1.34 3.30 -1.21
N ALA A 165 1.18 4.48 -1.83
CA ALA A 165 -0.08 4.98 -2.34
C ALA A 165 -0.22 4.67 -3.82
N ILE A 166 -1.39 4.17 -4.20
CA ILE A 166 -1.74 3.77 -5.56
C ILE A 166 -2.97 4.59 -5.95
N VAL A 167 -2.90 5.22 -7.12
CA VAL A 167 -4.00 6.01 -7.70
C VAL A 167 -4.23 5.53 -9.12
N ALA A 168 -5.47 5.19 -9.42
CA ALA A 168 -5.91 4.76 -10.74
C ALA A 168 -7.02 5.70 -11.22
N THR A 169 -6.93 6.13 -12.47
CA THR A 169 -7.91 7.06 -13.06
C THR A 169 -8.36 6.53 -14.40
N LYS A 170 -9.68 6.42 -14.58
CA LYS A 170 -10.29 6.15 -15.89
C LYS A 170 -10.37 7.44 -16.71
N PRO A 171 -10.43 7.38 -18.04
CA PRO A 171 -10.61 8.57 -18.87
C PRO A 171 -11.89 9.31 -18.49
N LYS A 172 -11.92 10.62 -18.78
CA LYS A 172 -13.16 11.40 -18.65
C LYS A 172 -14.18 10.79 -19.61
N PRO A 173 -15.42 10.50 -19.19
CA PRO A 173 -16.47 10.13 -20.13
C PRO A 173 -16.68 11.30 -21.11
N GLU A 174 -16.64 11.01 -22.40
CA GLU A 174 -17.01 11.99 -23.41
C GLU A 174 -18.46 12.41 -23.15
N GLU A 175 -18.72 13.71 -23.08
CA GLU A 175 -20.07 14.23 -22.96
C GLU A 175 -20.75 13.92 -24.30
N SER A 176 -21.64 12.92 -24.33
CA SER A 176 -22.53 12.70 -25.45
C SER A 176 -23.43 13.94 -25.56
N GLU A 177 -23.12 14.81 -26.51
CA GLU A 177 -23.94 15.98 -26.89
C GLU A 177 -25.35 15.57 -27.34
#